data_AF-U2YQ54-F1
#
_entry.id   AF-U2YQ54-F1
#
_cell.length_a   1.000
_cell.length_b   1.000
_cell.length_c   1.000
_cell.angle_alpha   90.00
_cell.angle_beta   90.00
_cell.angle_gamma   90.00
#
_symmetry.space_group_name_H-M   'P 1'
#
loop_
_entity.id
_entity.type
_entity.pdbx_description
1 polymer ?
#
loop_
_entity_poly.entity_id
_entity_poly.type
_entity_poly.pdbx_seq_one_letter_code
_entity_poly.pdbx_strand_id
1 'polypeptide(L)'
;MEEKPPRPAPFSLRLTFEQRARLEAEAVGMSLSAYIHWRLFDAASPPPHRRGKHPVKDHQALAQVLGLLGQSRLSSNLNQLAKSANTGSLPVTPDTEAALMSAAADVRDMRRLLIDALNLEVEP
;
A
#
# COMPACT_ATOMS: atom_id res chain seq x y z
N MET A 1 -10.90 -7.83 -34.54
CA MET A 1 -11.01 -8.23 -33.13
C MET A 1 -11.02 -9.75 -33.15
N GLU A 2 -9.94 -10.37 -32.72
CA GLU A 2 -9.79 -11.83 -32.78
C GLU A 2 -10.57 -12.43 -31.59
N GLU A 3 -11.56 -13.27 -31.89
CA GLU A 3 -12.42 -13.88 -30.88
C GLU A 3 -11.61 -14.88 -30.05
N LYS A 4 -11.51 -14.63 -28.75
CA LYS A 4 -10.76 -15.49 -27.84
C LYS A 4 -11.50 -16.83 -27.71
N PRO A 5 -10.83 -17.98 -27.92
CA PRO A 5 -11.51 -19.27 -27.88
C PRO A 5 -12.17 -19.50 -26.50
N PRO A 6 -13.32 -20.20 -26.46
CA PRO A 6 -14.03 -20.47 -25.22
C PRO A 6 -13.13 -21.27 -24.27
N ARG A 7 -13.09 -20.86 -22.99
CA ARG A 7 -12.28 -21.53 -21.98
C ARG A 7 -12.83 -22.94 -21.75
N PRO A 8 -11.97 -23.97 -21.65
CA PRO A 8 -12.42 -25.30 -21.29
C PRO A 8 -13.11 -25.27 -19.92
N ALA A 9 -14.15 -26.08 -19.76
CA ALA A 9 -14.87 -26.20 -18.50
C ALA A 9 -13.90 -26.62 -17.37
N PRO A 10 -14.11 -26.12 -16.14
CA PRO A 10 -13.25 -26.47 -15.02
C PRO A 10 -13.31 -27.97 -14.71
N PHE A 11 -12.16 -28.55 -14.37
CA PHE A 11 -12.08 -29.95 -13.97
C PHE A 11 -12.72 -30.15 -12.59
N SER A 12 -13.72 -31.04 -12.51
CA SER A 12 -14.38 -31.40 -11.25
C SER A 12 -13.73 -32.63 -10.65
N LEU A 13 -13.15 -32.49 -9.44
CA LEU A 13 -12.55 -33.59 -8.70
C LEU A 13 -13.49 -34.04 -7.57
N ARG A 14 -13.87 -35.32 -7.55
CA ARG A 14 -14.61 -35.91 -6.42
C ARG A 14 -13.63 -36.20 -5.28
N LEU A 15 -13.98 -35.74 -4.09
CA LEU A 15 -13.22 -35.97 -2.86
C LEU A 15 -14.13 -36.58 -1.81
N THR A 16 -13.63 -37.55 -1.06
CA THR A 16 -14.23 -37.94 0.22
C THR A 16 -14.11 -36.81 1.23
N PHE A 17 -14.89 -36.88 2.30
CA PHE A 17 -14.84 -35.90 3.39
C PHE A 17 -13.43 -35.76 3.97
N GLU A 18 -12.76 -36.89 4.25
CA GLU A 18 -11.41 -36.92 4.82
C GLU A 18 -10.36 -36.31 3.88
N GLN A 19 -10.42 -36.65 2.59
CA GLN A 19 -9.51 -36.08 1.59
C GLN A 19 -9.67 -34.56 1.47
N ARG A 20 -10.91 -34.07 1.48
CA ARG A 20 -11.19 -32.64 1.44
C ARG A 20 -10.71 -31.93 2.70
N ALA A 21 -11.00 -32.48 3.88
CA ALA A 21 -10.57 -31.92 5.15
C ALA A 21 -9.04 -31.79 5.24
N ARG A 22 -8.32 -32.82 4.77
CA ARG A 22 -6.85 -32.78 4.69
C ARG A 22 -6.34 -31.66 3.79
N LEU A 23 -6.89 -31.52 2.58
CA LEU A 23 -6.47 -30.46 1.65
C LEU A 23 -6.80 -29.07 2.19
N GLU A 24 -7.94 -28.89 2.87
CA GLU A 24 -8.30 -27.62 3.50
C GLU A 24 -7.37 -27.26 4.67
N ALA A 25 -6.96 -28.25 5.47
CA ALA A 25 -6.00 -28.05 6.56
C ALA A 25 -4.60 -27.67 6.03
N GLU A 26 -4.14 -28.34 4.97
CA GLU A 26 -2.83 -28.09 4.35
C GLU A 26 -2.80 -26.79 3.52
N ALA A 27 -3.95 -26.25 3.11
CA ALA A 27 -4.01 -25.04 2.29
C ALA A 27 -3.62 -23.75 3.04
N VAL A 28 -3.57 -23.75 4.39
CA VAL A 28 -3.04 -22.68 5.26
C VAL A 28 -3.27 -21.25 4.70
N GLY A 29 -4.53 -20.87 4.52
CA GLY A 29 -4.92 -19.51 4.07
C GLY A 29 -5.04 -19.29 2.55
N MET A 30 -4.62 -20.26 1.73
CA MET A 30 -4.87 -20.31 0.29
C MET A 30 -6.32 -20.74 0.00
N SER A 31 -6.84 -20.46 -1.20
CA SER A 31 -8.04 -21.16 -1.67
C SER A 31 -7.68 -22.60 -2.04
N LEU A 32 -8.62 -23.52 -1.82
CA LEU A 32 -8.43 -24.95 -2.10
C LEU A 32 -7.96 -25.19 -3.55
N SER A 33 -8.54 -24.50 -4.53
CA SER A 33 -8.12 -24.59 -5.93
C SER A 33 -6.69 -24.11 -6.17
N ALA A 34 -6.25 -23.04 -5.50
CA ALA A 34 -4.88 -22.53 -5.65
C ALA A 34 -3.86 -23.48 -4.99
N TYR A 35 -4.20 -24.04 -3.83
CA TYR A 35 -3.38 -25.04 -3.17
C TYR A 35 -3.24 -26.32 -4.02
N ILE A 36 -4.36 -26.83 -4.57
CA ILE A 36 -4.35 -28.00 -5.46
C ILE A 36 -3.50 -27.72 -6.71
N HIS A 37 -3.66 -26.56 -7.34
CA HIS A 37 -2.89 -26.20 -8.54
C HIS A 37 -1.38 -26.11 -8.24
N TRP A 38 -1.01 -25.43 -7.16
CA TRP A 38 0.39 -25.33 -6.73
C TRP A 38 0.99 -26.71 -6.45
N ARG A 39 0.26 -27.58 -5.73
CA ARG A 39 0.75 -28.93 -5.41
C ARG A 39 0.91 -29.81 -6.65
N LEU A 40 0.10 -29.61 -7.69
CA LEU A 40 0.15 -30.40 -8.91
C LEU A 40 1.25 -29.94 -9.88
N PHE A 41 1.47 -28.63 -10.01
CA PHE A 41 2.31 -28.08 -11.06
C PHE A 41 3.57 -27.36 -10.56
N ASP A 42 3.58 -26.93 -9.29
CA ASP A 42 4.59 -26.01 -8.74
C ASP A 42 5.15 -26.48 -7.39
N ALA A 43 5.03 -27.77 -7.04
CA ALA A 43 5.40 -28.29 -5.71
C ALA A 43 6.88 -28.11 -5.34
N ALA A 44 7.76 -27.88 -6.32
CA ALA A 44 9.18 -27.56 -6.10
C ALA A 44 9.40 -26.09 -5.67
N SER A 45 8.40 -25.23 -5.87
CA SER A 45 8.43 -23.82 -5.50
C SER A 45 7.80 -23.60 -4.12
N PRO A 46 8.23 -22.59 -3.34
CA PRO A 46 7.58 -22.24 -2.09
C PRO A 46 6.06 -22.01 -2.28
N PRO A 47 5.22 -22.32 -1.28
CA PRO A 47 3.78 -22.09 -1.36
C PRO A 47 3.48 -20.63 -1.76
N PRO A 48 2.55 -20.37 -2.70
CA PRO A 48 2.23 -19.02 -3.13
C PRO A 48 1.70 -18.22 -1.96
N HIS A 49 2.46 -17.20 -1.53
CA HIS A 49 2.01 -16.27 -0.53
C HIS A 49 0.77 -15.55 -1.07
N ARG A 50 -0.39 -15.76 -0.42
CA ARG A 50 -1.53 -14.90 -0.69
C ARG A 50 -1.23 -13.55 -0.05
N ARG A 51 -1.26 -12.49 -0.86
CA ARG A 51 -1.33 -11.10 -0.41
C ARG A 51 -2.42 -11.04 0.67
N GLY A 52 -2.03 -10.75 1.92
CA GLY A 52 -2.92 -10.85 3.07
C GLY A 52 -4.24 -10.13 2.79
N LYS A 53 -5.36 -10.83 2.96
CA LYS A 53 -6.71 -10.28 2.74
C LYS A 53 -7.13 -9.24 3.79
N HIS A 54 -6.28 -9.00 4.79
CA HIS A 54 -6.53 -7.93 5.73
C HIS A 54 -6.11 -6.62 5.06
N PRO A 55 -7.03 -5.64 4.92
CA PRO A 55 -6.58 -4.27 5.09
C PRO A 55 -5.94 -4.29 6.47
N VAL A 56 -4.62 -4.18 6.54
CA VAL A 56 -3.96 -3.88 7.82
C VAL A 56 -4.77 -2.72 8.37
N LYS A 57 -5.39 -2.86 9.55
CA LYS A 57 -6.38 -1.91 10.10
C LYS A 57 -5.90 -0.45 10.03
N ASP A 58 -4.58 -0.26 9.93
CA ASP A 58 -3.90 1.00 9.68
C ASP A 58 -4.16 1.68 8.33
N HIS A 59 -4.64 1.00 7.28
CA HIS A 59 -4.81 1.66 5.96
C HIS A 59 -5.82 2.82 6.02
N GLN A 60 -6.88 2.72 6.82
CA GLN A 60 -7.86 3.79 6.94
C GLN A 60 -7.31 4.97 7.75
N ALA A 61 -6.61 4.69 8.85
CA ALA A 61 -5.96 5.70 9.68
C ALA A 61 -4.83 6.40 8.91
N LEU A 62 -3.99 5.64 8.19
CA LEU A 62 -2.92 6.15 7.35
C LEU A 62 -3.46 6.98 6.18
N ALA A 63 -4.52 6.51 5.51
CA ALA A 63 -5.18 7.29 4.45
C ALA A 63 -5.82 8.57 4.99
N GLN A 64 -6.40 8.53 6.19
CA GLN A 64 -6.97 9.71 6.84
C GLN A 64 -5.88 10.71 7.21
N VAL A 65 -4.76 10.27 7.79
CA VAL A 65 -3.60 11.13 8.07
C VAL A 65 -3.03 11.72 6.79
N LEU A 66 -2.88 10.92 5.72
CA LEU A 66 -2.42 11.43 4.42
C LEU A 66 -3.37 12.48 3.85
N GLY A 67 -4.69 12.26 3.97
CA GLY A 67 -5.72 13.23 3.55
C GLY A 67 -5.66 14.53 4.36
N LEU A 68 -5.54 14.44 5.68
CA LEU A 68 -5.37 15.61 6.56
C LEU A 68 -4.08 16.36 6.24
N LEU A 69 -2.99 15.66 5.94
CA LEU A 69 -1.72 16.24 5.55
C LEU A 69 -1.83 16.98 4.20
N GLY A 70 -2.57 16.43 3.23
CA GLY A 70 -2.90 17.14 1.99
C GLY A 70 -3.77 18.39 2.22
N GLN A 71 -4.70 18.35 3.18
CA GLN A 71 -5.59 19.45 3.52
C GLN A 71 -4.96 20.54 4.38
N SER A 72 -3.84 20.25 5.06
CA SER A 72 -3.18 21.13 6.04
C SER A 72 -2.66 22.47 5.49
N ARG A 73 -2.80 22.70 4.18
CA ARG A 73 -2.38 23.93 3.47
C ARG A 73 -0.91 24.31 3.70
N LEU A 74 -0.03 23.33 3.98
CA LEU A 74 1.39 23.56 4.28
C LEU A 74 2.09 24.41 3.21
N SER A 75 1.81 24.17 1.92
CA SER A 75 2.37 24.98 0.83
C SER A 75 1.92 26.45 0.87
N SER A 76 0.66 26.70 1.28
CA SER A 76 0.13 28.06 1.44
C SER A 76 0.79 28.77 2.62
N ASN A 77 0.97 28.08 3.75
CA ASN A 77 1.61 28.62 4.94
C ASN A 77 3.10 28.90 4.68
N LEU A 78 3.81 28.00 4.00
CA LEU A 78 5.19 28.22 3.56
C LEU A 78 5.31 29.43 2.63
N ASN A 79 4.36 29.59 1.70
CA ASN A 79 4.37 30.75 0.80
C ASN A 79 4.09 32.07 1.55
N GLN A 80 3.25 32.04 2.59
CA GLN A 80 3.02 33.20 3.46
C GLN A 80 4.27 33.55 4.27
N LEU A 81 4.97 32.55 4.82
CA LEU A 81 6.24 32.75 5.53
C LEU A 81 7.32 33.32 4.61
N ALA A 82 7.47 32.76 3.40
CA ALA A 82 8.41 33.28 2.39
C ALA A 82 8.08 34.73 1.99
N LYS A 83 6.79 35.07 1.86
CA LYS A 83 6.36 36.43 1.57
C LYS A 83 6.66 37.39 2.73
N SER A 84 6.38 36.99 3.97
CA SER A 84 6.67 37.78 5.18
C SER A 84 8.17 37.95 5.44
N ALA A 85 8.99 36.95 5.07
CA ALA A 85 10.44 37.03 5.07
C ALA A 85 10.94 38.05 4.04
N ASN A 86 10.48 37.96 2.78
CA ASN A 86 10.86 38.88 1.71
C ASN A 86 10.44 40.33 1.96
N THR A 87 9.33 40.56 2.69
CA THR A 87 8.89 41.91 3.05
C THR A 87 9.54 42.44 4.32
N GLY A 88 10.43 41.67 4.96
CA GLY A 88 11.09 42.05 6.22
C GLY A 88 10.17 42.07 7.44
N SER A 89 8.92 41.59 7.31
CA SER A 89 7.95 41.50 8.40
C SER A 89 8.19 40.30 9.32
N LEU A 90 8.97 39.32 8.87
CA LEU A 90 9.42 38.19 9.66
C LEU A 90 10.94 38.31 9.85
N PRO A 91 11.47 38.49 11.07
CA PRO A 91 12.90 38.42 11.31
C PRO A 91 13.35 36.96 11.09
N VAL A 92 13.87 36.69 9.90
CA VAL A 92 14.45 35.38 9.55
C VAL A 92 15.91 35.41 10.01
N THR A 93 16.16 34.84 11.18
CA THR A 93 17.51 34.54 11.61
C THR A 93 17.96 33.24 10.94
N PRO A 94 19.27 32.99 10.83
CA PRO A 94 19.76 31.71 10.32
C PRO A 94 19.15 30.50 11.04
N ASP A 95 18.89 30.63 12.34
CA ASP A 95 18.26 29.59 13.15
C ASP A 95 16.79 29.34 12.77
N THR A 96 16.02 30.40 12.47
CA THR A 96 14.61 30.23 12.04
C THR A 96 14.51 29.71 10.61
N GLU A 97 15.43 30.08 9.72
CA GLU A 97 15.52 29.48 8.39
C GLU A 97 15.84 27.99 8.45
N ALA A 98 16.83 27.61 9.26
CA ALA A 98 17.21 26.21 9.47
C ALA A 98 16.05 25.39 10.05
N ALA A 99 15.33 25.93 11.05
CA ALA A 99 14.18 25.27 11.66
C ALA A 99 13.03 25.06 10.65
N LEU A 100 12.77 26.04 9.77
CA LEU A 100 11.74 25.93 8.73
C LEU A 100 12.10 24.90 7.66
N MET A 101 13.37 24.88 7.22
CA MET A 101 13.86 23.90 6.25
C MET A 101 13.80 22.48 6.82
N SER A 102 14.15 22.30 8.09
CA SER A 102 14.02 21.02 8.80
C SER A 102 12.56 20.56 8.86
N ALA A 103 11.65 21.44 9.30
CA ALA A 103 10.23 21.10 9.39
C ALA A 103 9.63 20.73 8.01
N ALA A 104 10.05 21.41 6.94
CA ALA A 104 9.63 21.08 5.58
C ALA A 104 10.14 19.70 5.12
N ALA A 105 11.38 19.35 5.47
CA ALA A 105 11.94 18.04 5.21
C ALA A 105 11.19 16.94 5.98
N ASP A 106 10.93 17.14 7.28
CA ASP A 106 10.20 16.18 8.12
C ASP A 106 8.80 15.89 7.57
N VAL A 107 8.09 16.92 7.11
CA VAL A 107 6.78 16.79 6.47
C VAL A 107 6.86 15.99 5.17
N ARG A 108 7.88 16.24 4.35
CA ARG A 108 8.09 15.51 3.09
C ARG A 108 8.34 14.03 3.36
N ASP A 109 9.13 13.72 4.38
CA ASP A 109 9.48 12.35 4.77
C ASP A 109 8.26 11.62 5.36
N MET A 110 7.47 12.29 6.22
CA MET A 110 6.18 11.77 6.68
C MET A 110 5.24 11.45 5.51
N ARG A 111 5.14 12.35 4.51
CA ARG A 111 4.31 12.11 3.32
C ARG A 111 4.78 10.88 2.54
N ARG A 112 6.09 10.75 2.31
CA ARG A 112 6.67 9.62 1.60
C ARG A 112 6.40 8.30 2.33
N LEU A 113 6.65 8.24 3.63
CA LEU A 113 6.42 7.05 4.45
C LEU A 113 4.94 6.61 4.41
N LEU A 114 4.01 7.56 4.41
CA LEU A 114 2.58 7.26 4.29
C LEU A 114 2.19 6.70 2.91
N ILE A 115 2.76 7.24 1.84
CA ILE A 115 2.56 6.74 0.47
C ILE A 115 3.08 5.31 0.34
N ASP A 116 4.31 5.06 0.80
CA ASP A 116 4.97 3.75 0.78
C ASP A 116 4.15 2.73 1.61
N ALA A 117 3.72 3.11 2.81
CA ALA A 117 2.91 2.26 3.69
C ALA A 117 1.54 1.88 3.08
N LEU A 118 0.98 2.73 2.22
CA LEU A 118 -0.29 2.50 1.53
C LEU A 118 -0.12 1.78 0.18
N ASN A 119 1.10 1.49 -0.27
CA ASN A 119 1.42 0.97 -1.61
C ASN A 119 0.77 1.78 -2.74
N LEU A 120 0.75 3.12 -2.61
CA LEU A 120 0.25 3.99 -3.67
C LEU A 120 1.42 4.33 -4.59
N GLU A 121 1.29 4.04 -5.89
CA GLU A 121 2.22 4.56 -6.89
C GLU A 121 1.92 6.06 -7.07
N VAL A 122 2.89 6.90 -6.75
CA VAL A 122 2.82 8.34 -7.01
C VAL A 122 3.66 8.61 -8.24
N GLU A 123 3.00 8.93 -9.35
CA GLU A 123 3.69 9.45 -10.53
C GLU A 123 4.38 10.79 -10.18
N PRO A 124 5.58 11.04 -10.74
CA PRO A 124 6.46 12.14 -10.37
C PRO A 124 5.90 13.54 -10.66
#